data_AF-A0A932GT57-F1
#
_entry.id   AF-A0A932GT57-F1
#
_cell.length_a   1.000
_cell.length_b   1.000
_cell.length_c   1.000
_cell.angle_alpha   90.00
_cell.angle_beta   90.00
_cell.angle_gamma   90.00
#
_symmetry.space_group_name_H-M   'P 1'
#
loop_
_entity.id
_entity.type
_entity.pdbx_description
1 polymer ?
#
loop_
_entity_poly.entity_id
_entity_poly.type
_entity_poly.pdbx_seq_one_letter_code
_entity_poly.pdbx_strand_id
1 'polypeptide(L)' 'MNLFITGLVLDTIGEIFIGLAVLMVHRHIMKEHKIDTDVLRTIKKERIVAVAGIFLILVGSLLQIIFYV' A
#
# COMPACT_ATOMS: atom_id res chain seq x y z
N MET A 1 24.80 -14.31 -5.74
CA MET A 1 24.44 -13.84 -4.40
C MET A 1 24.18 -12.32 -4.40
N ASN A 2 23.29 -11.83 -5.28
CA ASN A 2 22.95 -10.40 -5.38
C ASN A 2 21.52 -10.21 -5.93
N LEU A 3 21.11 -11.05 -6.88
CA LEU A 3 19.75 -11.08 -7.46
C LEU A 3 18.61 -11.28 -6.45
N PHE A 4 18.85 -12.04 -5.37
CA PHE A 4 17.81 -12.27 -4.35
C PHE A 4 17.46 -10.98 -3.61
N ILE A 5 18.46 -10.23 -3.16
CA ILE A 5 18.27 -8.95 -2.44
C ILE A 5 17.67 -7.91 -3.39
N THR A 6 18.16 -7.81 -4.64
CA THR A 6 17.59 -6.87 -5.61
C THR A 6 16.14 -7.21 -5.95
N GLY A 7 15.81 -8.49 -6.14
CA GLY A 7 14.44 -8.95 -6.36
C GLY A 7 13.52 -8.60 -5.20
N LEU A 8 14.00 -8.78 -3.97
CA LEU A 8 13.28 -8.45 -2.74
C LEU A 8 12.96 -6.96 -2.59
N VAL A 9 13.95 -6.11 -2.88
CA VAL A 9 13.80 -4.65 -2.85
C VAL A 9 12.82 -4.19 -3.94
N LEU A 10 12.91 -4.76 -5.14
CA LEU A 10 11.97 -4.49 -6.23
C LEU A 10 10.54 -4.90 -5.88
N ASP A 11 10.37 -6.05 -5.22
CA ASP A 11 9.06 -6.56 -4.78
C ASP A 11 8.43 -5.61 -3.74
N THR A 12 9.21 -5.23 -2.71
CA THR A 12 8.76 -4.26 -1.70
C THR A 12 8.38 -2.92 -2.34
N ILE A 13 9.19 -2.42 -3.28
CA ILE A 13 8.90 -1.17 -3.99
C ILE A 13 7.61 -1.32 -4.80
N GLY A 14 7.44 -2.42 -5.54
CA GLY A 14 6.24 -2.71 -6.33
C GLY A 14 4.97 -2.71 -5.48
N GLU A 15 5.00 -3.37 -4.32
CA GLU A 15 3.89 -3.40 -3.38
C GLU A 15 3.54 -2.00 -2.82
N ILE A 16 4.55 -1.18 -2.52
CA ILE A 16 4.33 0.22 -2.11
C ILE A 16 3.67 1.04 -3.22
N PHE A 17 4.12 0.87 -4.48
CA PHE A 17 3.51 1.55 -5.63
C PHE A 17 2.06 1.15 -5.84
N ILE A 18 1.72 -0.14 -5.69
CA ILE A 18 0.33 -0.62 -5.77
C ILE A 18 -0.51 0.01 -4.66
N GLY A 19 0.00 0.03 -3.41
CA GLY A 19 -0.68 0.68 -2.29
C GLY A 19 -0.93 2.17 -2.52
N LEU A 20 0.05 2.89 -3.07
CA LEU A 20 -0.08 4.30 -3.43
C LEU A 20 -1.08 4.53 -4.58
N ALA A 21 -1.09 3.66 -5.59
CA ALA A 21 -2.03 3.75 -6.71
C ALA A 21 -3.48 3.62 -6.23
N VAL A 22 -3.76 2.65 -5.34
CA VAL A 22 -5.08 2.49 -4.72
C VAL A 22 -5.47 3.72 -3.90
N LEU A 23 -4.55 4.27 -3.11
CA LEU A 23 -4.75 5.51 -2.35
C LEU A 23 -5.01 6.73 -3.23
N MET A 24 -4.35 6.81 -4.39
CA MET A 24 -4.48 7.92 -5.34
C MET A 24 -5.87 7.91 -6.00
N VAL A 25 -6.34 6.74 -6.44
CA VAL A 25 -7.69 6.56 -6.98
C VAL A 25 -8.74 6.94 -5.93
N HIS A 26 -8.54 6.52 -4.68
CA HIS A 26 -9.42 6.88 -3.57
C HIS A 26 -9.50 8.40 -3.34
N ARG A 27 -8.36 9.12 -3.34
CA ARG A 27 -8.36 10.59 -3.21
C ARG A 27 -9.04 11.29 -4.38
N HIS A 28 -8.94 10.74 -5.59
CA HIS A 28 -9.59 11.27 -6.78
C HIS A 28 -11.12 11.13 -6.70
N ILE A 29 -11.60 9.93 -6.35
CA ILE A 29 -13.02 9.62 -6.18
C ILE A 29 -13.65 10.46 -5.06
N MET A 30 -12.95 10.65 -3.94
CA MET A 30 -13.44 11.49 -2.82
C MET A 30 -13.64 12.97 -3.19
N LYS A 31 -12.96 13.48 -4.23
CA LYS A 31 -13.12 14.86 -4.70
C LYS A 31 -14.35 15.03 -5.59
N GLU A 32 -14.89 13.96 -6.16
CA GLU A 32 -16.15 14.02 -6.88
C GLU A 32 -17.31 14.11 -5.88
N HIS A 33 -17.88 15.31 -5.77
CA HIS A 33 -18.98 15.62 -4.84
C HIS A 33 -20.33 14.97 -5.19
N LYS A 34 -20.38 14.09 -6.21
CA LYS A 34 -21.57 13.35 -6.64
C LYS A 34 -21.75 11.99 -5.95
N ILE A 35 -20.81 11.59 -5.10
CA ILE A 35 -20.79 10.24 -4.51
C ILE A 35 -21.52 10.23 -3.17
N ASP A 36 -22.40 9.24 -3.00
CA ASP A 36 -23.23 9.06 -1.83
C ASP A 36 -22.42 8.91 -0.52
N THR A 37 -22.95 9.43 0.58
CA THR A 37 -22.29 9.43 1.89
C THR A 37 -22.01 8.04 2.44
N ASP A 38 -22.82 7.04 2.07
CA ASP A 38 -22.55 5.64 2.43
C ASP A 38 -21.33 5.08 1.69
N VAL A 39 -21.15 5.43 0.42
CA VAL A 39 -19.97 5.05 -0.36
C VAL A 39 -18.71 5.72 0.20
N LEU A 40 -18.80 6.98 0.61
CA LEU A 40 -17.69 7.70 1.27
C LEU A 40 -17.25 7.04 2.60
N ARG A 41 -18.20 6.47 3.37
CA ARG A 41 -17.87 5.73 4.61
C ARG A 41 -17.19 4.40 4.30
N THR A 42 -17.62 3.69 3.27
CA THR A 42 -16.99 2.43 2.82
C THR A 42 -15.57 2.67 2.32
N ILE A 43 -15.37 3.71 1.49
CA ILE A 43 -14.07 4.18 1.00
C ILE A 43 -13.11 4.53 2.16
N LYS A 44 -13.60 5.15 3.24
CA LYS A 44 -12.77 5.42 4.42
C LYS A 44 -12.29 4.15 5.11
N LYS A 45 -13.12 3.12 5.21
CA LYS A 45 -12.75 1.82 5.80
C LYS A 45 -11.75 1.08 4.90
N GLU A 46 -11.98 1.08 3.59
CA GLU A 46 -11.04 0.49 2.63
C GLU A 46 -9.67 1.18 2.66
N ARG A 47 -9.64 2.51 2.82
CA ARG A 47 -8.38 3.24 2.99
C ARG A 47 -7.58 2.76 4.20
N ILE A 48 -8.23 2.41 5.30
CA ILE A 48 -7.55 1.87 6.49
C ILE A 48 -6.93 0.51 6.16
N VAL A 49 -7.65 -0.35 5.42
CA VAL A 49 -7.12 -1.65 4.97
C VAL A 49 -5.91 -1.47 4.04
N ALA A 50 -5.99 -0.52 3.09
CA ALA A 50 -4.87 -0.22 2.20
C ALA A 50 -3.64 0.29 2.96
N VAL A 51 -3.82 1.21 3.92
CA VAL A 51 -2.73 1.72 4.76
C VAL A 51 -2.16 0.60 5.65
N ALA A 52 -3.01 -0.25 6.22
CA ALA A 52 -2.56 -1.40 7.01
C ALA A 52 -1.75 -2.39 6.17
N GLY A 53 -2.14 -2.61 4.91
CA GLY A 53 -1.37 -3.42 3.95
C GLY A 53 0.02 -2.85 3.70
N ILE A 54 0.11 -1.55 3.36
CA ILE A 54 1.40 -0.85 3.18
C ILE A 54 2.26 -0.94 4.44
N PHE A 55 1.66 -0.85 5.61
CA PHE A 55 2.36 -0.98 6.88
C PHE A 55 2.93 -2.40 7.09
N LEU A 56 2.15 -3.44 6.77
CA LEU A 56 2.62 -4.82 6.83
C LEU A 56 3.81 -5.07 5.90
N ILE A 57 3.76 -4.53 4.68
CA ILE A 57 4.83 -4.62 3.68
C ILE A 57 6.11 -3.97 4.22
N LEU A 58 6.01 -2.76 4.78
CA LEU A 58 7.15 -2.07 5.39
C LEU A 58 7.78 -2.87 6.53
N VAL A 59 6.95 -3.43 7.41
CA VAL A 59 7.41 -4.26 8.54
C VAL A 59 8.06 -5.56 8.03
N GLY A 60 7.47 -6.20 7.02
CA GLY A 60 8.03 -7.40 6.39
C GLY A 60 9.40 -7.13 5.76
N SER A 61 9.54 -6.02 5.04
CA SER A 61 10.80 -5.61 4.43
C SER A 61 11.89 -5.33 5.47
N LEU A 62 11.55 -4.65 6.57
CA LEU A 62 12.47 -4.44 7.70
C LEU A 62 12.92 -5.75 8.35
N LEU A 63 11.98 -6.68 8.57
CA LEU A 63 12.28 -8.02 9.11
C LEU A 63 13.23 -8.78 8.19
N GLN A 64 13.01 -8.73 6.88
CA GLN A 64 13.89 -9.38 5.90
C GLN A 64 15.30 -8.80 5.92
N ILE A 65 15.44 -7.48 6.01
CA ILE A 65 16.76 -6.85 6.12
C ILE A 65 17.46 -7.30 7.41
N ILE A 66 16.77 -7.29 8.55
CA ILE A 66 17.37 -7.66 9.85
C ILE A 66 17.77 -9.14 9.90
N PHE A 67 16.99 -10.03 9.29
CA PHE A 67 17.22 -11.48 9.37
C PHE A 67 18.18 -12.01 8.31
N TYR A 68 18.32 -11.30 7.19
CA TYR A 68 19.16 -11.72 6.05
C TYR A 68 20.49 -10.94 5.95
N VAL A 69 20.68 -9.87 6.75
CA VAL A 69 21.97 -9.20 7.01
C VAL A 69 22.70 -9.91 8.14
#